data_AF-A0A438ELE7-F1
#
_entry.id   AF-A0A438ELE7-F1
#
_cell.length_a   1.000
_cell.length_b   1.000
_cell.length_c   1.000
_cell.angle_alpha   90.00
_cell.angle_beta   90.00
_cell.angle_gamma   90.00
#
_symmetry.space_group_name_H-M   'P 1'
#
loop_
_entity.id
_entity.type
_entity.pdbx_description
1 polymer ?
#
loop_
_entity_poly.entity_id
_entity_poly.type
_entity_poly.pdbx_seq_one_letter_code
_entity_poly.pdbx_strand_id
1 'polypeptide(L)'
;MASFAYQWCVSFEYFNCSITCRDIYSGGQHACVLFQVCIPFYFTPPLPDFRNVILVFFFFLFSIRASVTENSRRLWITLLWSHKGSFRLLLQSRAGRVLQNPDAEISFHSLQSQHAARPLHLFRLQGGCSSRRRQLSRSFRLFKVEKRNVLDGTFMPSTDLTGGYRVLAFLDPSEPKHDLLKRFSFSLLASRHRDFIPVFRSGLPDLFTTIEDDVSSKGKANFNNIADGMYFNFVFRLICGKDPSDAKIRSEGPNIFSKWLFLQLSPLMTLGLSMLPNFIEDLLLHTFPLPPFLVKSDYNKLYKAFYESASSVLDEGERMGLNRDEACHNLVFLAGFSTFGGMKVLFPPLIKWVGLAGEKLHRELADEIRTVVKAEGGVTFAALDKMALTKSVVYEALRIAPPVPFQYGKAREDMVIHSHDAAFEIKKGEMIFGYQPFATKDPKVFENPEDFVAHRFMGEGEKLLKYVYWSNGRETDNPTAENKQCSGKDLVVLISKLMLVEIFLRYDTFEVESGTMLLGSAVLFKSLTKSSYT
;
A
#
# COMPACT_ATOMS: atom_id res chain seq x y z
N MET A 1 0.29 -9.50 -33.19
CA MET A 1 -0.03 -8.53 -32.12
C MET A 1 -1.43 -8.83 -31.59
N ALA A 2 -1.50 -9.67 -30.55
CA ALA A 2 -2.65 -9.89 -29.67
C ALA A 2 -2.25 -11.05 -28.74
N SER A 3 -1.81 -10.75 -27.51
CA SER A 3 -1.51 -11.81 -26.54
C SER A 3 -2.72 -12.01 -25.63
N PHE A 4 -3.43 -13.10 -25.88
CA PHE A 4 -4.39 -13.70 -24.97
C PHE A 4 -3.63 -14.31 -23.79
N ALA A 5 -3.91 -13.87 -22.57
CA ALA A 5 -3.45 -14.54 -21.36
C ALA A 5 -4.43 -15.67 -21.01
N TYR A 6 -4.01 -16.92 -21.22
CA TYR A 6 -4.66 -18.10 -20.64
C TYR A 6 -4.13 -18.31 -19.21
N GLN A 7 -5.02 -18.20 -18.24
CA GLN A 7 -4.74 -18.50 -16.83
C GLN A 7 -4.97 -20.00 -16.60
N TRP A 8 -3.90 -20.75 -16.37
CA TRP A 8 -3.98 -22.14 -15.92
C TRP A 8 -4.23 -22.18 -14.41
N CYS A 9 -5.36 -22.75 -14.00
CA CYS A 9 -5.51 -23.32 -12.66
C CYS A 9 -4.70 -24.62 -12.63
N VAL A 10 -3.71 -24.73 -11.74
CA VAL A 10 -3.08 -26.01 -11.42
C VAL A 10 -3.50 -26.37 -10.00
N SER A 11 -4.37 -27.38 -9.91
CA SER A 11 -4.62 -28.16 -8.70
C SER A 11 -3.35 -28.92 -8.32
N PHE A 12 -3.05 -29.02 -7.04
CA PHE A 12 -1.94 -29.85 -6.54
C PHE A 12 -2.21 -31.32 -6.87
N GLU A 13 -1.50 -31.85 -7.87
CA GLU A 13 -1.23 -33.28 -8.01
C GLU A 13 0.27 -33.51 -7.81
N TYR A 14 0.62 -34.50 -6.98
CA TYR A 14 2.01 -34.90 -6.73
C TYR A 14 2.69 -35.27 -8.06
N PHE A 15 3.62 -34.43 -8.53
CA PHE A 15 4.46 -34.77 -9.67
C PHE A 15 5.56 -35.76 -9.23
N ASN A 16 5.42 -37.03 -9.63
CA ASN A 16 6.55 -37.94 -9.75
C ASN A 16 7.36 -37.53 -10.99
N CYS A 17 8.55 -36.98 -10.79
CA CYS A 17 9.46 -36.65 -11.87
C CYS A 17 10.37 -37.87 -12.15
N SER A 18 10.13 -38.60 -13.24
CA SER A 18 11.05 -39.64 -13.72
C SER A 18 12.02 -39.04 -14.74
N ILE A 19 13.30 -38.91 -14.38
CA ILE A 19 14.37 -38.59 -15.33
C ILE A 19 14.95 -39.92 -15.84
N THR A 20 14.81 -40.19 -17.12
CA THR A 20 15.55 -41.27 -17.79
C THR A 20 16.95 -40.78 -18.12
N CYS A 21 17.97 -41.25 -17.40
CA CYS A 21 19.36 -41.14 -17.83
C CYS A 21 19.56 -42.07 -19.04
N ARG A 22 19.73 -41.50 -20.24
CA ARG A 22 20.42 -42.19 -21.32
C ARG A 22 21.91 -41.86 -21.22
N ASP A 23 22.72 -42.89 -21.40
CA ASP A 23 24.16 -42.81 -21.64
C ASP A 23 25.07 -42.65 -20.42
N ILE A 24 24.96 -43.58 -19.48
CA ILE A 24 26.12 -44.04 -18.70
C ILE A 24 25.98 -45.57 -18.60
N TYR A 25 26.94 -46.30 -19.18
CA TYR A 25 27.07 -47.78 -19.30
C TYR A 25 26.53 -48.44 -20.58
N SER A 26 27.47 -48.91 -21.41
CA SER A 26 27.27 -49.95 -22.42
C SER A 26 27.13 -51.31 -21.74
N GLY A 27 25.90 -51.69 -21.43
CA GLY A 27 25.56 -52.99 -20.85
C GLY A 27 24.16 -52.94 -20.30
N GLY A 28 23.20 -53.48 -21.05
CA GLY A 28 21.77 -53.26 -20.81
C GLY A 28 21.30 -53.71 -19.43
N GLN A 29 20.74 -52.77 -18.66
CA GLN A 29 19.56 -52.90 -17.79
C GLN A 29 19.15 -51.49 -17.32
N HIS A 30 17.86 -51.17 -17.37
CA HIS A 30 17.31 -49.88 -16.95
C HIS A 30 17.13 -49.84 -15.42
N ALA A 31 17.86 -48.99 -14.69
CA ALA A 31 17.60 -48.72 -13.27
C ALA A 31 16.75 -47.44 -13.11
N CYS A 32 15.68 -47.52 -12.31
CA CYS A 32 14.82 -46.38 -11.95
C CYS A 32 15.24 -45.84 -10.58
N VAL A 33 15.56 -44.55 -10.46
CA VAL A 33 15.95 -43.91 -9.19
C VAL A 33 14.81 -43.03 -8.67
N LEU A 34 14.33 -43.32 -7.46
CA LEU A 34 13.33 -42.52 -6.75
C LEU A 34 14.04 -41.47 -5.86
N PHE A 35 13.67 -40.19 -5.98
CA PHE A 35 14.15 -39.14 -5.08
C PHE A 35 13.12 -38.84 -3.98
N GLN A 36 13.54 -38.86 -2.72
CA GLN A 36 12.74 -38.43 -1.57
C GLN A 36 13.51 -37.34 -0.83
N VAL A 37 12.93 -36.14 -0.74
CA VAL A 37 13.55 -34.97 -0.09
C VAL A 37 13.02 -34.85 1.34
N CYS A 38 13.91 -34.98 2.33
CA CYS A 38 13.62 -34.69 3.74
C CYS A 38 14.58 -33.59 4.24
N ILE A 39 14.03 -32.53 4.84
CA ILE A 39 14.79 -31.42 5.43
C ILE A 39 14.62 -31.46 6.97
N PRO A 40 15.68 -31.73 7.76
CA PRO A 40 15.61 -31.61 9.21
C PRO A 40 16.02 -30.19 9.66
N PHE A 41 15.21 -29.58 10.53
CA PHE A 41 15.58 -28.37 11.28
C PHE A 41 16.23 -28.75 12.61
N TYR A 42 17.42 -28.22 12.89
CA TYR A 42 18.01 -28.26 14.23
C TYR A 42 18.13 -26.83 14.78
N PHE A 43 17.53 -26.60 15.95
CA PHE A 43 17.70 -25.39 16.75
C PHE A 43 18.81 -25.61 17.78
N THR A 44 19.70 -24.63 17.95
CA THR A 44 20.63 -24.54 19.10
C THR A 44 20.48 -23.17 19.79
N PRO A 45 20.52 -23.10 21.13
CA PRO A 45 20.33 -21.86 21.91
C PRO A 45 21.62 -21.00 21.98
N PRO A 46 21.55 -19.73 22.46
CA PRO A 46 22.60 -18.73 22.20
C PRO A 46 23.70 -18.71 23.27
N LEU A 47 24.91 -18.30 22.87
CA LEU A 47 25.96 -17.81 23.77
C LEU A 47 26.34 -16.35 23.43
N PRO A 48 26.84 -15.57 24.40
CA PRO A 48 26.84 -14.11 24.36
C PRO A 48 28.15 -13.51 23.81
N ASP A 49 28.05 -12.22 23.45
CA ASP A 49 29.10 -11.29 23.02
C ASP A 49 29.72 -11.50 21.64
N PHE A 50 29.32 -10.64 20.69
CA PHE A 50 30.25 -9.94 19.81
C PHE A 50 29.63 -8.61 19.33
N ARG A 51 30.23 -7.50 19.77
CA ARG A 51 30.02 -6.16 19.20
C ARG A 51 30.77 -6.10 17.87
N ASN A 52 30.03 -5.91 16.77
CA ASN A 52 30.42 -5.34 15.46
C ASN A 52 29.53 -5.98 14.37
N VAL A 53 28.50 -5.26 13.92
CA VAL A 53 27.59 -5.74 12.85
C VAL A 53 28.16 -5.31 11.50
N ILE A 54 28.89 -6.22 10.86
CA ILE A 54 29.02 -6.27 9.41
C ILE A 54 27.94 -7.23 8.91
N LEU A 55 27.14 -6.79 7.94
CA LEU A 55 26.15 -7.62 7.24
C LEU A 55 26.87 -8.82 6.61
N VAL A 56 26.70 -10.02 7.19
CA VAL A 56 27.12 -11.26 6.54
C VAL A 56 25.95 -11.77 5.70
N PHE A 57 26.12 -11.71 4.38
CA PHE A 57 25.26 -12.40 3.42
C PHE A 57 25.32 -13.92 3.69
N PHE A 58 24.19 -14.53 4.03
CA PHE A 58 24.08 -15.99 4.07
C PHE A 58 24.11 -16.54 2.64
N PHE A 59 25.24 -17.13 2.24
CA PHE A 59 25.30 -18.02 1.08
C PHE A 59 24.63 -19.35 1.45
N PHE A 60 23.46 -19.65 0.88
CA PHE A 60 22.90 -21.00 0.94
C PHE A 60 23.69 -21.93 0.02
N LEU A 61 24.56 -22.76 0.60
CA LEU A 61 25.10 -23.94 -0.06
C LEU A 61 24.02 -25.03 -0.05
N PHE A 62 23.33 -25.22 -1.18
CA PHE A 62 22.46 -26.38 -1.37
C PHE A 62 23.33 -27.64 -1.53
N SER A 63 23.25 -28.55 -0.57
CA SER A 63 23.82 -29.89 -0.70
C SER A 63 22.68 -30.89 -0.94
N ILE A 64 22.52 -31.35 -2.17
CA ILE A 64 21.56 -32.40 -2.52
C ILE A 64 22.21 -33.75 -2.19
N ARG A 65 21.67 -34.48 -1.21
CA ARG A 65 22.09 -35.86 -0.92
C ARG A 65 21.26 -36.83 -1.77
N ALA A 66 21.92 -37.51 -2.70
CA ALA A 66 21.36 -38.66 -3.39
C ALA A 66 22.11 -39.93 -2.94
N SER A 67 21.39 -41.01 -2.66
CA SER A 67 21.96 -42.34 -2.39
C SER A 67 21.49 -43.28 -3.50
N VAL A 68 22.41 -43.74 -4.34
CA VAL A 68 22.13 -44.82 -5.30
C VAL A 68 22.75 -46.09 -4.75
N THR A 69 21.94 -47.14 -4.59
CA THR A 69 22.40 -48.48 -4.21
C THR A 69 22.28 -49.43 -5.38
N GLU A 70 23.40 -49.86 -5.92
CA GLU A 70 23.51 -51.10 -6.70
C GLU A 70 24.91 -51.69 -6.50
N ASN A 71 24.98 -52.99 -6.16
CA ASN A 71 26.22 -53.77 -5.92
C ASN A 71 27.31 -53.09 -5.09
N SER A 72 26.98 -52.74 -3.84
CA SER A 72 27.93 -52.57 -2.73
C SER A 72 28.98 -51.44 -2.83
N ARG A 73 28.77 -50.41 -3.66
CA ARG A 73 29.61 -49.18 -3.63
C ARG A 73 28.75 -47.91 -3.61
N ARG A 74 28.87 -47.10 -2.55
CA ARG A 74 28.24 -45.76 -2.45
C ARG A 74 29.05 -44.72 -3.25
N LEU A 75 28.39 -44.01 -4.16
CA LEU A 75 28.93 -42.85 -4.88
C LEU A 75 28.32 -41.55 -4.36
N TRP A 76 29.13 -40.50 -4.25
CA TRP A 76 28.70 -39.18 -3.78
C TRP A 76 28.71 -38.20 -4.96
N ILE A 77 27.61 -37.45 -5.10
CA ILE A 77 27.47 -36.42 -6.14
C ILE A 77 27.33 -35.07 -5.45
N THR A 78 28.19 -34.12 -5.82
CA THR A 78 28.12 -32.73 -5.34
C THR A 78 27.96 -31.81 -6.55
N LEU A 79 26.92 -30.98 -6.54
CA LEU A 79 26.70 -29.93 -7.52
C LEU A 79 27.19 -28.59 -6.95
N LEU A 80 28.07 -27.91 -7.67
CA LEU A 80 28.58 -26.59 -7.29
C LEU A 80 28.11 -25.54 -8.29
N TRP A 81 27.59 -24.44 -7.76
CA TRP A 81 27.17 -23.28 -8.54
C TRP A 81 28.34 -22.31 -8.71
N SER A 82 28.54 -21.83 -9.94
CA SER A 82 29.54 -20.79 -10.26
C SER A 82 28.84 -19.51 -10.71
N HIS A 83 29.38 -18.37 -10.31
CA HIS A 83 28.84 -17.01 -10.50
C HIS A 83 28.70 -16.56 -11.99
N LYS A 84 28.86 -17.48 -12.95
CA LYS A 84 28.69 -17.26 -14.40
C LYS A 84 27.56 -18.10 -15.03
N GLY A 85 26.66 -18.68 -14.24
CA GLY A 85 25.42 -19.26 -14.76
C GLY A 85 25.54 -20.63 -15.45
N SER A 86 26.54 -21.44 -15.11
CA SER A 86 26.67 -22.83 -15.57
C SER A 86 26.90 -23.78 -14.39
N PHE A 87 26.30 -24.98 -14.46
CA PHE A 87 26.44 -26.04 -13.45
C PHE A 87 27.57 -26.99 -13.82
N ARG A 88 28.39 -27.42 -12.85
CA ARG A 88 29.35 -28.53 -13.01
C ARG A 88 29.02 -29.67 -12.06
N LEU A 89 28.97 -30.89 -12.59
CA LEU A 89 28.76 -32.12 -11.83
C LEU A 89 30.13 -32.66 -11.38
N LEU A 90 30.32 -32.89 -10.07
CA LEU A 90 31.50 -33.56 -9.53
C LEU A 90 31.07 -34.90 -8.92
N LEU A 91 31.60 -35.99 -9.47
CA LEU A 91 31.44 -37.35 -8.96
C LEU A 91 32.68 -37.75 -8.16
N GLN A 92 32.50 -38.08 -6.88
CA GLN A 92 33.57 -38.61 -6.03
C GLN A 92 33.25 -40.00 -5.51
N SER A 93 34.21 -40.92 -5.65
CA SER A 93 34.16 -42.24 -5.01
C SER A 93 34.97 -42.23 -3.71
N ARG A 94 34.64 -43.16 -2.80
CA ARG A 94 35.20 -43.25 -1.43
C ARG A 94 36.72 -43.52 -1.37
N ALA A 95 37.40 -43.71 -2.50
CA ALA A 95 38.85 -43.91 -2.58
C ALA A 95 39.65 -42.64 -2.96
N GLY A 96 39.04 -41.45 -2.96
CA GLY A 96 39.77 -40.18 -3.09
C GLY A 96 40.27 -39.82 -4.49
N ARG A 97 39.78 -40.45 -5.57
CA ARG A 97 40.03 -40.00 -6.94
C ARG A 97 38.85 -39.20 -7.49
N VAL A 98 39.15 -38.00 -8.00
CA VAL A 98 38.23 -37.16 -8.77
C VAL A 98 38.18 -37.69 -10.21
N LEU A 99 36.99 -38.01 -10.72
CA LEU A 99 36.78 -38.27 -12.14
C LEU A 99 36.26 -36.98 -12.78
N GLN A 100 37.11 -36.30 -13.57
CA GLN A 100 36.67 -35.20 -14.44
C GLN A 100 36.23 -35.79 -15.77
N ASN A 101 35.02 -35.46 -16.23
CA ASN A 101 34.63 -35.60 -17.64
C ASN A 101 34.18 -34.20 -18.14
N PRO A 102 34.87 -33.55 -19.08
CA PRO A 102 34.59 -32.16 -19.44
C PRO A 102 33.33 -31.91 -20.30
N ASP A 103 32.72 -32.94 -20.91
CA ASP A 103 31.82 -32.74 -22.06
C ASP A 103 30.35 -33.22 -21.89
N ALA A 104 29.81 -33.28 -20.67
CA ALA A 104 28.40 -33.64 -20.46
C ALA A 104 27.48 -32.40 -20.51
N GLU A 105 26.76 -32.20 -21.62
CA GLU A 105 25.74 -31.18 -21.80
C GLU A 105 24.32 -31.80 -21.70
N ILE A 106 23.39 -31.16 -20.98
CA ILE A 106 22.01 -31.65 -20.82
C ILE A 106 21.07 -30.78 -21.67
N SER A 107 20.30 -31.40 -22.57
CA SER A 107 19.25 -30.77 -23.37
C SER A 107 17.85 -31.28 -22.97
N PHE A 108 16.87 -30.37 -22.91
CA PHE A 108 15.47 -30.70 -22.58
C PHE A 108 14.60 -30.71 -23.86
N HIS A 109 13.88 -31.80 -24.11
CA HIS A 109 12.85 -31.90 -25.16
C HIS A 109 11.45 -32.05 -24.57
N SER A 110 10.47 -31.31 -25.12
CA SER A 110 9.05 -31.39 -24.77
C SER A 110 8.36 -32.58 -25.44
N LEU A 111 7.56 -33.35 -24.69
CA LEU A 111 6.67 -34.38 -25.23
C LEU A 111 5.21 -34.11 -24.80
N GLN A 112 4.30 -34.25 -25.77
CA GLN A 112 2.88 -33.92 -25.69
C GLN A 112 2.00 -35.18 -25.55
N SER A 113 0.98 -35.07 -24.68
CA SER A 113 -0.36 -35.69 -24.72
C SER A 113 -0.58 -37.17 -24.37
N GLN A 114 -1.58 -37.45 -23.51
CA GLN A 114 -2.93 -38.03 -23.81
C GLN A 114 -3.49 -38.83 -22.60
N HIS A 115 -4.66 -38.43 -22.05
CA HIS A 115 -5.86 -39.27 -21.86
C HIS A 115 -6.88 -38.76 -20.81
N ALA A 116 -8.10 -38.53 -21.32
CA ALA A 116 -9.46 -38.71 -20.78
C ALA A 116 -9.77 -38.52 -19.27
N ALA A 117 -10.58 -37.49 -19.00
CA ALA A 117 -11.27 -37.20 -17.75
C ALA A 117 -12.63 -37.92 -17.62
N ARG A 118 -13.08 -38.14 -16.37
CA ARG A 118 -14.50 -38.15 -15.95
C ARG A 118 -14.69 -37.22 -14.74
N PRO A 119 -15.82 -36.51 -14.63
CA PRO A 119 -15.89 -35.23 -13.92
C PRO A 119 -16.49 -35.33 -12.51
N LEU A 120 -15.87 -34.63 -11.54
CA LEU A 120 -16.56 -34.15 -10.35
C LEU A 120 -17.24 -32.82 -10.68
N HIS A 121 -18.53 -32.71 -10.34
CA HIS A 121 -19.40 -31.58 -10.63
C HIS A 121 -18.90 -30.27 -9.98
N LEU A 122 -18.20 -29.44 -10.75
CA LEU A 122 -18.11 -28.00 -10.52
C LEU A 122 -19.18 -27.31 -11.37
N PHE A 123 -20.15 -26.66 -10.70
CA PHE A 123 -21.08 -25.77 -11.38
C PHE A 123 -20.32 -24.56 -11.95
N ARG A 124 -20.08 -24.61 -13.26
CA ARG A 124 -19.55 -23.54 -14.08
C ARG A 124 -20.70 -22.59 -14.42
N LEU A 125 -20.81 -21.45 -13.73
CA LEU A 125 -21.61 -20.33 -14.22
C LEU A 125 -20.72 -19.45 -15.11
N GLN A 126 -20.70 -19.76 -16.41
CA GLN A 126 -20.36 -18.80 -17.44
C GLN A 126 -21.48 -17.74 -17.49
N GLY A 127 -21.16 -16.48 -17.18
CA GLY A 127 -22.07 -15.36 -17.32
C GLY A 127 -21.34 -14.05 -17.09
N GLY A 128 -21.42 -13.14 -18.07
CA GLY A 128 -20.60 -11.93 -18.20
C GLY A 128 -20.53 -11.05 -16.95
N CYS A 129 -19.32 -10.62 -16.63
CA CYS A 129 -19.01 -9.74 -15.52
C CYS A 129 -19.20 -8.28 -15.95
N SER A 130 -20.44 -7.79 -16.02
CA SER A 130 -20.70 -6.37 -16.34
C SER A 130 -21.90 -5.72 -15.60
N SER A 131 -22.59 -6.43 -14.70
CA SER A 131 -23.85 -5.92 -14.14
C SER A 131 -24.02 -6.08 -12.63
N ARG A 132 -23.07 -5.67 -11.78
CA ARG A 132 -23.29 -5.72 -10.31
C ARG A 132 -22.46 -4.67 -9.58
N ARG A 133 -23.05 -3.56 -9.09
CA ARG A 133 -22.42 -2.67 -8.07
C ARG A 133 -23.40 -1.62 -7.51
N ARG A 134 -24.07 -1.86 -6.37
CA ARG A 134 -24.60 -0.76 -5.53
C ARG A 134 -24.58 -1.14 -4.05
N GLN A 135 -23.40 -1.42 -3.49
CA GLN A 135 -23.33 -2.03 -2.15
C GLN A 135 -22.62 -1.23 -1.08
N LEU A 136 -21.65 -0.38 -1.42
CA LEU A 136 -20.82 0.23 -0.37
C LEU A 136 -21.63 1.10 0.63
N SER A 137 -22.55 1.96 0.17
CA SER A 137 -23.19 2.92 1.08
C SER A 137 -24.23 2.35 2.05
N ARG A 138 -24.78 1.16 1.77
CA ARG A 138 -25.70 0.48 2.69
C ARG A 138 -24.96 -0.48 3.64
N SER A 139 -23.90 -1.12 3.16
CA SER A 139 -23.07 -2.04 3.97
C SER A 139 -22.30 -1.34 5.09
N PHE A 140 -22.10 -0.02 5.03
CA PHE A 140 -21.43 0.74 6.11
C PHE A 140 -22.36 1.39 7.13
N ARG A 141 -23.65 1.03 7.19
CA ARG A 141 -24.46 1.39 8.36
C ARG A 141 -23.91 0.63 9.57
N LEU A 142 -23.25 1.34 10.47
CA LEU A 142 -22.51 0.77 11.60
C LEU A 142 -23.36 -0.05 12.57
N PHE A 143 -24.67 0.22 12.64
CA PHE A 143 -25.59 -0.64 13.40
C PHE A 143 -25.65 -2.08 12.88
N LYS A 144 -25.30 -2.30 11.60
CA LYS A 144 -25.32 -3.62 10.96
C LYS A 144 -23.95 -4.28 10.88
N VAL A 145 -22.86 -3.50 10.95
CA VAL A 145 -21.50 -4.02 10.78
C VAL A 145 -20.57 -3.62 11.93
N GLU A 146 -19.79 -4.59 12.41
CA GLU A 146 -18.70 -4.39 13.36
C GLU A 146 -17.42 -4.03 12.60
N LYS A 147 -16.70 -3.03 13.11
CA LYS A 147 -15.47 -2.45 12.54
C LYS A 147 -14.25 -2.66 13.45
N ARG A 148 -14.31 -3.68 14.30
CA ARG A 148 -13.24 -4.09 15.21
C ARG A 148 -12.12 -4.80 14.45
N ASN A 149 -10.88 -4.32 14.56
CA ASN A 149 -9.66 -4.96 14.04
C ASN A 149 -9.64 -5.25 12.53
N VAL A 150 -10.41 -4.49 11.73
CA VAL A 150 -10.57 -4.71 10.29
C VAL A 150 -10.10 -3.53 9.43
N LEU A 151 -9.22 -2.67 9.97
CA LEU A 151 -8.64 -1.56 9.19
C LEU A 151 -7.88 -2.10 7.98
N ASP A 152 -7.01 -3.09 8.21
CA ASP A 152 -6.15 -3.70 7.20
C ASP A 152 -6.77 -4.98 6.59
N GLY A 153 -8.05 -5.20 6.83
CA GLY A 153 -8.83 -6.30 6.27
C GLY A 153 -8.96 -7.51 7.19
N THR A 154 -8.53 -8.67 6.71
CA THR A 154 -8.70 -9.95 7.41
C THR A 154 -7.58 -10.25 8.41
N PHE A 155 -6.68 -9.30 8.63
CA PHE A 155 -5.64 -9.36 9.66
C PHE A 155 -5.54 -8.01 10.37
N MET A 156 -4.85 -8.02 11.51
CA MET A 156 -4.46 -6.83 12.24
C MET A 156 -2.95 -6.93 12.54
N PRO A 157 -2.15 -5.88 12.27
CA PRO A 157 -0.74 -5.84 12.67
C PRO A 157 -0.56 -6.03 14.18
N SER A 158 0.59 -6.56 14.60
CA SER A 158 0.90 -6.72 16.03
C SER A 158 0.81 -5.39 16.76
N THR A 159 0.20 -5.38 17.95
CA THR A 159 0.17 -4.20 18.83
C THR A 159 1.57 -3.76 19.28
N ASP A 160 2.60 -4.59 19.15
CA ASP A 160 3.99 -4.19 19.39
C ASP A 160 4.46 -3.08 18.45
N LEU A 161 3.83 -2.94 17.28
CA LEU A 161 4.07 -1.84 16.34
C LEU A 161 3.39 -0.54 16.79
N THR A 162 2.52 -0.59 17.81
CA THR A 162 1.73 0.54 18.32
C THR A 162 1.84 0.68 19.84
N GLY A 163 2.98 0.27 20.42
CA GLY A 163 3.25 0.44 21.86
C GLY A 163 2.44 -0.48 22.78
N GLY A 164 1.89 -1.57 22.26
CA GLY A 164 1.01 -2.49 22.99
C GLY A 164 -0.47 -2.10 22.95
N TYR A 165 -0.84 -0.98 22.30
CA TYR A 165 -2.23 -0.51 22.25
C TYR A 165 -2.92 -0.86 20.94
N ARG A 166 -4.22 -1.21 21.04
CA ARG A 166 -5.14 -1.18 19.90
C ARG A 166 -5.57 0.26 19.65
N VAL A 167 -4.94 0.91 18.69
CA VAL A 167 -5.19 2.33 18.35
C VAL A 167 -6.59 2.55 17.77
N LEU A 168 -7.07 3.80 17.81
CA LEU A 168 -8.40 4.25 17.39
C LEU A 168 -8.90 3.61 16.07
N ALA A 169 -8.02 3.49 15.09
CA ALA A 169 -8.37 2.98 13.77
C ALA A 169 -8.88 1.53 13.80
N PHE A 170 -8.43 0.70 14.76
CA PHE A 170 -8.87 -0.69 14.95
C PHE A 170 -10.01 -0.86 15.96
N LEU A 171 -10.44 0.20 16.64
CA LEU A 171 -11.53 0.14 17.60
C LEU A 171 -12.89 0.24 16.92
N ASP A 172 -13.84 -0.58 17.34
CA ASP A 172 -15.22 -0.44 16.92
C ASP A 172 -15.94 0.68 17.72
N PRO A 173 -16.93 1.40 17.16
CA PRO A 173 -17.66 2.43 17.89
C PRO A 173 -18.39 1.95 19.15
N SER A 174 -18.65 0.65 19.31
CA SER A 174 -19.20 0.10 20.55
C SER A 174 -18.17 0.00 21.68
N GLU A 175 -16.88 0.22 21.41
CA GLU A 175 -15.83 0.24 22.42
C GLU A 175 -15.71 1.65 23.01
N PRO A 176 -15.82 1.86 24.33
CA PRO A 176 -15.83 3.22 24.93
C PRO A 176 -14.62 4.08 24.55
N LYS A 177 -13.45 3.44 24.40
CA LYS A 177 -12.21 4.13 23.98
C LYS A 177 -12.28 4.70 22.55
N HIS A 178 -13.13 4.16 21.67
CA HIS A 178 -13.31 4.69 20.32
C HIS A 178 -13.84 6.13 20.37
N ASP A 179 -14.93 6.36 21.12
CA ASP A 179 -15.52 7.70 21.27
C ASP A 179 -14.48 8.67 21.83
N LEU A 180 -13.82 8.30 22.92
CA LEU A 180 -12.83 9.14 23.58
C LEU A 180 -11.64 9.50 22.68
N LEU A 181 -11.01 8.51 22.05
CA LEU A 181 -9.86 8.74 21.16
C LEU A 181 -10.25 9.50 19.88
N LYS A 182 -11.48 9.32 19.40
CA LYS A 182 -11.97 10.04 18.22
C LYS A 182 -12.27 11.50 18.53
N ARG A 183 -12.89 11.78 19.68
CA ARG A 183 -13.04 13.15 20.19
C ARG A 183 -11.69 13.81 20.44
N PHE A 184 -10.72 13.08 20.96
CA PHE A 184 -9.35 13.58 21.10
C PHE A 184 -8.74 14.00 19.75
N SER A 185 -8.93 13.18 18.70
CA SER A 185 -8.52 13.53 17.34
C SER A 185 -9.25 14.78 16.81
N PHE A 186 -10.54 14.93 17.09
CA PHE A 186 -11.29 16.13 16.73
C PHE A 186 -10.84 17.37 17.51
N SER A 187 -10.56 17.25 18.81
CA SER A 187 -10.03 18.35 19.64
C SER A 187 -8.68 18.84 19.10
N LEU A 188 -7.79 17.90 18.72
CA LEU A 188 -6.55 18.22 18.03
C LEU A 188 -6.81 19.02 16.73
N LEU A 189 -7.62 18.50 15.81
CA LEU A 189 -7.88 19.18 14.54
C LEU A 189 -8.54 20.55 14.74
N ALA A 190 -9.49 20.66 15.65
CA ALA A 190 -10.15 21.92 15.99
C ALA A 190 -9.16 22.93 16.58
N SER A 191 -8.22 22.51 17.44
CA SER A 191 -7.21 23.40 18.02
C SER A 191 -6.21 23.93 16.97
N ARG A 192 -6.08 23.24 15.83
CA ARG A 192 -5.10 23.57 14.77
C ARG A 192 -5.71 24.15 13.49
N HIS A 193 -7.01 24.44 13.45
CA HIS A 193 -7.71 24.87 12.23
C HIS A 193 -7.10 26.12 11.57
N ARG A 194 -6.52 27.03 12.36
CA ARG A 194 -5.84 28.24 11.86
C ARG A 194 -4.48 27.95 11.22
N ASP A 195 -3.88 26.82 11.59
CA ASP A 195 -2.55 26.43 11.16
C ASP A 195 -2.57 25.61 9.86
N PHE A 196 -3.73 25.05 9.47
CA PHE A 196 -3.86 24.17 8.31
C PHE A 196 -3.26 24.76 7.02
N ILE A 197 -3.71 25.97 6.65
CA ILE A 197 -3.25 26.65 5.44
C ILE A 197 -1.76 27.04 5.57
N PRO A 198 -1.32 27.84 6.57
CA PRO A 198 0.07 28.29 6.62
C PRO A 198 1.07 27.14 6.79
N VAL A 199 0.77 26.14 7.62
CA VAL A 199 1.69 25.01 7.86
C VAL A 199 1.81 24.13 6.62
N PHE A 200 0.71 23.81 5.93
CA PHE A 200 0.78 23.04 4.68
C PHE A 200 1.56 23.79 3.60
N ARG A 201 1.25 25.08 3.40
CA ARG A 201 1.92 25.91 2.39
C ARG A 201 3.41 26.09 2.66
N SER A 202 3.84 26.12 3.93
CA SER A 202 5.25 26.30 4.30
C SER A 202 6.21 25.25 3.74
N GLY A 203 5.73 24.04 3.43
CA GLY A 203 6.56 22.95 2.90
C GLY A 203 6.57 22.84 1.37
N LEU A 204 5.70 23.57 0.66
CA LEU A 204 5.55 23.45 -0.78
C LEU A 204 6.64 24.16 -1.60
N PRO A 205 7.18 25.33 -1.21
CA PRO A 205 8.27 25.97 -1.95
C PRO A 205 9.49 25.06 -2.15
N ASP A 206 9.95 24.40 -1.08
CA ASP A 206 11.10 23.50 -1.13
C ASP A 206 10.80 22.24 -1.96
N LEU A 207 9.58 21.70 -1.85
CA LEU A 207 9.12 20.59 -2.67
C LEU A 207 9.19 20.95 -4.16
N PHE A 208 8.62 22.08 -4.56
CA PHE A 208 8.60 22.52 -5.95
C PHE A 208 9.98 22.88 -6.49
N THR A 209 10.81 23.54 -5.70
CA THR A 209 12.22 23.81 -6.09
C THR A 209 12.97 22.49 -6.31
N THR A 210 12.80 21.49 -5.45
CA THR A 210 13.42 20.18 -5.63
C THR A 210 12.92 19.48 -6.91
N ILE A 211 11.63 19.60 -7.23
CA ILE A 211 11.08 19.05 -8.48
C ILE A 211 11.65 19.80 -9.70
N GLU A 212 11.74 21.13 -9.66
CA GLU A 212 12.35 21.95 -10.72
C GLU A 212 13.81 21.55 -10.97
N ASP A 213 14.60 21.42 -9.90
CA ASP A 213 16.01 21.05 -9.96
C ASP A 213 16.20 19.64 -10.53
N ASP A 214 15.38 18.68 -10.13
CA ASP A 214 15.43 17.31 -10.64
C ASP A 214 14.98 17.22 -12.10
N VAL A 215 13.93 17.95 -12.50
CA VAL A 215 13.51 18.02 -13.91
C VAL A 215 14.62 18.66 -14.76
N SER A 216 15.22 19.75 -14.30
CA SER A 216 16.30 20.45 -15.01
C SER A 216 17.56 19.60 -15.15
N SER A 217 18.00 18.96 -14.06
CA SER A 217 19.27 18.21 -14.02
C SER A 217 19.17 16.76 -14.50
N LYS A 218 18.01 16.10 -14.34
CA LYS A 218 17.81 14.68 -14.64
C LYS A 218 16.76 14.42 -15.72
N GLY A 219 16.08 15.46 -16.22
CA GLY A 219 14.98 15.36 -17.19
C GLY A 219 13.69 14.76 -16.63
N LYS A 220 13.64 14.49 -15.32
CA LYS A 220 12.46 14.00 -14.59
C LYS A 220 12.64 14.12 -13.08
N ALA A 221 11.53 14.30 -12.35
CA ALA A 221 11.51 14.29 -10.89
C ALA A 221 10.51 13.26 -10.35
N ASN A 222 10.96 12.40 -9.42
CA ASN A 222 10.11 11.40 -8.80
C ASN A 222 9.35 11.99 -7.61
N PHE A 223 8.09 12.36 -7.85
CA PHE A 223 7.25 13.02 -6.85
C PHE A 223 7.06 12.16 -5.59
N ASN A 224 6.86 10.85 -5.75
CA ASN A 224 6.62 9.92 -4.65
C ASN A 224 7.77 9.90 -3.62
N ASN A 225 9.01 10.04 -4.09
CA ASN A 225 10.19 10.02 -3.22
C ASN A 225 10.48 11.41 -2.61
N ILE A 226 10.29 12.47 -3.39
CA ILE A 226 10.66 13.83 -3.00
C ILE A 226 9.67 14.38 -1.95
N ALA A 227 8.39 14.00 -2.04
CA ALA A 227 7.34 14.59 -1.19
C ALA A 227 7.33 14.10 0.27
N ASP A 228 8.02 12.99 0.59
CA ASP A 228 8.02 12.40 1.94
C ASP A 228 8.52 13.36 3.02
N GLY A 229 9.56 14.14 2.72
CA GLY A 229 10.06 15.16 3.65
C GLY A 229 9.02 16.22 3.98
N MET A 230 8.31 16.70 2.95
CA MET A 230 7.24 17.68 3.10
C MET A 230 6.08 17.11 3.93
N TYR A 231 5.67 15.87 3.66
CA TYR A 231 4.59 15.20 4.39
C TYR A 231 4.91 15.06 5.89
N PHE A 232 6.12 14.61 6.22
CA PHE A 232 6.54 14.48 7.61
C PHE A 232 6.57 15.84 8.30
N ASN A 233 7.17 16.85 7.66
CA ASN A 233 7.27 18.20 8.22
C ASN A 233 5.89 18.81 8.46
N PHE A 234 4.96 18.67 7.51
CA PHE A 234 3.58 19.13 7.66
C PHE A 234 2.91 18.50 8.89
N VAL A 235 2.93 17.17 8.99
CA VAL A 235 2.26 16.45 10.08
C VAL A 235 2.87 16.78 11.43
N PHE A 236 4.20 16.81 11.52
CA PHE A 236 4.89 17.10 12.76
C PHE A 236 4.63 18.53 13.22
N ARG A 237 4.75 19.52 12.32
CA ARG A 237 4.45 20.93 12.63
C ARG A 237 2.98 21.10 13.02
N LEU A 238 2.05 20.45 12.33
CA LEU A 238 0.63 20.56 12.62
C LEU A 238 0.28 19.99 14.00
N ILE A 239 0.78 18.81 14.35
CA ILE A 239 0.46 18.15 15.62
C ILE A 239 1.21 18.82 16.78
N CYS A 240 2.52 18.98 16.63
CA CYS A 240 3.39 19.42 17.71
C CYS A 240 3.48 20.96 17.84
N GLY A 241 3.18 21.72 16.79
CA GLY A 241 3.44 23.16 16.75
C GLY A 241 4.93 23.53 16.81
N LYS A 242 5.82 22.58 16.47
CA LYS A 242 7.29 22.73 16.49
C LYS A 242 7.89 22.22 15.19
N ASP A 243 9.10 22.67 14.88
CA ASP A 243 9.83 22.14 13.73
C ASP A 243 10.49 20.78 14.07
N PRO A 244 10.50 19.80 13.15
CA PRO A 244 11.20 18.54 13.37
C PRO A 244 12.70 18.68 13.68
N SER A 245 13.32 19.77 13.20
CA SER A 245 14.72 20.09 13.49
C SER A 245 14.99 20.31 14.99
N ASP A 246 13.98 20.73 15.75
CA ASP A 246 14.05 20.97 17.20
C ASP A 246 13.90 19.68 18.01
N ALA A 247 13.28 18.64 17.45
CA ALA A 247 12.88 17.42 18.15
C ALA A 247 13.83 16.24 17.99
N LYS A 248 15.05 16.45 17.49
CA LYS A 248 16.08 15.39 17.23
C LYS A 248 15.64 14.23 16.32
N ILE A 249 14.46 14.32 15.69
CA ILE A 249 13.94 13.35 14.71
C ILE A 249 14.25 13.77 13.26
N ARG A 250 14.56 15.07 13.06
CA ARG A 250 15.09 15.74 11.85
C ARG A 250 14.76 15.01 10.53
N SER A 251 15.79 14.69 9.74
CA SER A 251 15.72 14.06 8.42
C SER A 251 15.46 12.54 8.46
N GLU A 252 15.52 11.90 9.63
CA GLU A 252 15.26 10.47 9.78
C GLU A 252 13.76 10.14 9.78
N GLY A 253 12.93 11.07 10.28
CA GLY A 253 11.49 10.90 10.48
C GLY A 253 10.73 10.28 9.30
N PRO A 254 10.84 10.81 8.07
CA PRO A 254 10.14 10.25 6.91
C PRO A 254 10.53 8.78 6.64
N ASN A 255 11.82 8.45 6.72
CA ASN A 255 12.30 7.09 6.51
C ASN A 255 11.83 6.14 7.61
N ILE A 256 11.78 6.61 8.85
CA ILE A 256 11.26 5.83 9.97
C ILE A 256 9.77 5.53 9.76
N PHE A 257 8.94 6.53 9.43
CA PHE A 257 7.52 6.29 9.14
C PHE A 257 7.34 5.34 7.97
N SER A 258 8.07 5.51 6.86
CA SER A 258 8.00 4.60 5.71
C SER A 258 8.36 3.16 6.10
N LYS A 259 9.42 2.94 6.88
CA LYS A 259 9.80 1.61 7.40
C LYS A 259 8.72 1.04 8.34
N TRP A 260 8.20 1.85 9.25
CA TRP A 260 7.15 1.44 10.19
C TRP A 260 5.83 1.10 9.50
N LEU A 261 5.46 1.82 8.44
CA LEU A 261 4.30 1.49 7.60
C LEU A 261 4.53 0.21 6.80
N PHE A 262 5.73 0.03 6.22
CA PHE A 262 6.07 -1.18 5.47
C PHE A 262 5.89 -2.44 6.31
N LEU A 263 6.33 -2.45 7.58
CA LEU A 263 6.15 -3.61 8.45
C LEU A 263 4.69 -3.93 8.78
N GLN A 264 3.81 -2.92 8.79
CA GLN A 264 2.38 -3.11 9.06
C GLN A 264 1.64 -3.58 7.81
N LEU A 265 1.99 -3.02 6.65
CA LEU A 265 1.24 -3.17 5.41
C LEU A 265 1.87 -4.17 4.43
N SER A 266 3.02 -4.75 4.74
CA SER A 266 3.69 -5.71 3.85
C SER A 266 2.79 -6.86 3.37
N PRO A 267 1.84 -7.42 4.17
CA PRO A 267 0.95 -8.46 3.67
C PRO A 267 -0.04 -7.99 2.58
N LEU A 268 -0.18 -6.67 2.39
CA LEU A 268 -1.06 -6.04 1.40
C LEU A 268 -0.30 -5.47 0.19
N MET A 269 1.03 -5.58 0.18
CA MET A 269 1.89 -4.91 -0.80
C MET A 269 2.60 -5.96 -1.66
N THR A 270 2.68 -5.71 -2.97
CA THR A 270 3.55 -6.51 -3.84
C THR A 270 4.79 -5.70 -4.23
N LEU A 271 5.98 -6.33 -4.15
CA LEU A 271 7.25 -5.73 -4.59
C LEU A 271 7.32 -5.58 -6.10
N GLY A 272 6.58 -6.40 -6.85
CA GLY A 272 6.53 -6.32 -8.31
C GLY A 272 7.90 -6.48 -8.96
N LEU A 273 8.84 -7.13 -8.29
CA LEU A 273 10.20 -7.32 -8.77
C LEU A 273 10.20 -8.40 -9.84
N SER A 274 10.26 -7.99 -11.10
CA SER A 274 10.26 -8.90 -12.27
C SER A 274 11.38 -9.95 -12.24
N MET A 275 12.44 -9.69 -11.46
CA MET A 275 13.60 -10.57 -11.28
C MET A 275 13.46 -11.53 -10.10
N LEU A 276 12.50 -11.31 -9.19
CA LEU A 276 12.29 -12.14 -8.01
C LEU A 276 11.15 -13.13 -8.29
N PRO A 277 11.40 -14.45 -8.23
CA PRO A 277 10.31 -15.42 -8.30
C PRO A 277 9.26 -15.16 -7.22
N ASN A 278 7.98 -15.14 -7.60
CA ASN A 278 6.86 -14.80 -6.70
C ASN A 278 6.88 -15.58 -5.37
N PHE A 279 7.31 -16.85 -5.38
CA PHE A 279 7.37 -17.66 -4.16
C PHE A 279 8.32 -17.09 -3.10
N ILE A 280 9.35 -16.33 -3.48
CA ILE A 280 10.26 -15.68 -2.55
C ILE A 280 9.54 -14.48 -1.91
N GLU A 281 8.80 -13.69 -2.70
CA GLU A 281 7.98 -12.60 -2.19
C GLU A 281 6.89 -13.12 -1.23
N ASP A 282 6.23 -14.22 -1.60
CA ASP A 282 5.23 -14.87 -0.75
C ASP A 282 5.82 -15.34 0.59
N LEU A 283 7.01 -15.97 0.56
CA LEU A 283 7.69 -16.42 1.77
C LEU A 283 8.09 -15.25 2.67
N LEU A 284 8.54 -14.13 2.08
CA LEU A 284 9.07 -12.98 2.81
C LEU A 284 7.98 -12.02 3.33
N LEU A 285 6.89 -11.81 2.57
CA LEU A 285 5.92 -10.76 2.85
C LEU A 285 4.49 -11.26 3.07
N HIS A 286 4.08 -12.37 2.45
CA HIS A 286 2.68 -12.82 2.43
C HIS A 286 2.40 -14.05 3.30
N THR A 287 3.43 -14.74 3.81
CA THR A 287 3.25 -15.94 4.64
C THR A 287 3.26 -15.63 6.14
N PHE A 288 4.20 -14.81 6.60
CA PHE A 288 4.37 -14.48 8.01
C PHE A 288 4.47 -12.96 8.20
N PRO A 289 3.89 -12.39 9.27
CA PRO A 289 4.11 -10.99 9.62
C PRO A 289 5.59 -10.71 9.85
N LEU A 290 6.07 -9.56 9.35
CA LEU A 290 7.43 -9.12 9.62
C LEU A 290 7.62 -8.86 11.12
N PRO A 291 8.74 -9.30 11.74
CA PRO A 291 8.93 -9.16 13.18
C PRO A 291 8.95 -7.69 13.66
N PRO A 292 8.09 -7.28 14.61
CA PRO A 292 8.02 -5.88 15.08
C PRO A 292 9.32 -5.31 15.64
N PHE A 293 10.20 -6.16 16.18
CA PHE A 293 11.49 -5.72 16.75
C PHE A 293 12.39 -5.04 15.70
N LEU A 294 12.20 -5.31 14.41
CA LEU A 294 12.96 -4.70 13.31
C LEU A 294 12.77 -3.18 13.21
N VAL A 295 11.67 -2.63 13.75
CA VAL A 295 11.40 -1.18 13.77
C VAL A 295 11.23 -0.62 15.19
N LYS A 296 11.35 -1.45 16.24
CA LYS A 296 11.12 -1.02 17.63
C LYS A 296 11.96 0.18 18.06
N SER A 297 13.25 0.18 17.76
CA SER A 297 14.15 1.31 18.08
C SER A 297 13.72 2.60 17.35
N ASP A 298 13.38 2.47 16.07
CA ASP A 298 12.98 3.61 15.25
C ASP A 298 11.61 4.18 15.69
N TYR A 299 10.64 3.30 15.97
CA TYR A 299 9.35 3.69 16.53
C TYR A 299 9.49 4.38 17.88
N ASN A 300 10.41 3.92 18.74
CA ASN A 300 10.69 4.59 20.01
C ASN A 300 11.27 6.00 19.83
N LYS A 301 12.07 6.24 18.78
CA LYS A 301 12.53 7.60 18.45
C LYS A 301 11.35 8.50 18.09
N LEU A 302 10.43 8.03 17.23
CA LEU A 302 9.22 8.77 16.89
C LEU A 302 8.38 9.06 18.13
N TYR A 303 8.08 8.03 18.91
CA TYR A 303 7.31 8.17 20.14
C TYR A 303 7.89 9.25 21.05
N LYS A 304 9.20 9.23 21.33
CA LYS A 304 9.85 10.24 22.16
C LYS A 304 9.72 11.64 21.56
N ALA A 305 9.94 11.78 20.25
CA ALA A 305 9.82 13.07 19.58
C ALA A 305 8.41 13.66 19.70
N PHE A 306 7.37 12.85 19.50
CA PHE A 306 5.97 13.28 19.69
C PHE A 306 5.65 13.53 21.17
N TYR A 307 6.09 12.67 22.07
CA TYR A 307 5.85 12.80 23.51
C TYR A 307 6.43 14.10 24.09
N GLU A 308 7.65 14.46 23.67
CA GLU A 308 8.35 15.68 24.11
C GLU A 308 7.85 16.95 23.40
N SER A 309 7.32 16.83 22.19
CA SER A 309 6.97 17.99 21.36
C SER A 309 5.48 18.35 21.40
N ALA A 310 4.59 17.37 21.55
CA ALA A 310 3.14 17.55 21.50
C ALA A 310 2.52 17.73 22.90
N SER A 311 3.25 18.32 23.86
CA SER A 311 2.81 18.39 25.25
C SER A 311 1.41 18.98 25.43
N SER A 312 1.10 20.10 24.78
CA SER A 312 -0.23 20.74 24.90
C SER A 312 -1.37 19.86 24.37
N VAL A 313 -1.11 19.08 23.32
CA VAL A 313 -2.08 18.12 22.78
C VAL A 313 -2.25 16.96 23.75
N LEU A 314 -1.16 16.43 24.31
CA LEU A 314 -1.22 15.34 25.27
C LEU A 314 -1.87 15.75 26.60
N ASP A 315 -1.64 16.98 27.06
CA ASP A 315 -2.30 17.56 28.24
C ASP A 315 -3.81 17.60 28.02
N GLU A 316 -4.27 17.97 26.81
CA GLU A 316 -5.69 17.89 26.44
C GLU A 316 -6.22 16.46 26.46
N GLY A 317 -5.45 15.49 25.95
CA GLY A 317 -5.80 14.08 26.05
C GLY A 317 -6.03 13.63 27.50
N GLU A 318 -5.15 14.02 28.42
CA GLU A 318 -5.29 13.73 29.85
C GLU A 318 -6.52 14.41 30.46
N ARG A 319 -6.81 15.67 30.10
CA ARG A 319 -8.04 16.37 30.54
C ARG A 319 -9.31 15.65 30.08
N MET A 320 -9.27 15.01 28.92
CA MET A 320 -10.38 14.20 28.40
C MET A 320 -10.46 12.81 29.07
N GLY A 321 -9.50 12.43 29.90
CA GLY A 321 -9.46 11.15 30.61
C GLY A 321 -8.66 10.05 29.89
N LEU A 322 -7.81 10.39 28.92
CA LEU A 322 -6.88 9.44 28.32
C LEU A 322 -5.62 9.30 29.16
N ASN A 323 -5.07 8.10 29.19
CA ASN A 323 -3.69 7.92 29.64
C ASN A 323 -2.74 8.59 28.64
N ARG A 324 -1.77 9.38 29.10
CA ARG A 324 -0.83 10.12 28.25
C ARG A 324 -0.02 9.24 27.30
N ASP A 325 0.42 8.09 27.78
CA ASP A 325 1.18 7.11 26.98
C ASP A 325 0.33 6.56 25.83
N GLU A 326 -0.90 6.14 26.14
CA GLU A 326 -1.88 5.70 25.14
C GLU A 326 -2.24 6.82 24.14
N ALA A 327 -2.43 8.05 24.63
CA ALA A 327 -2.68 9.21 23.79
C ALA A 327 -1.53 9.46 22.82
N CYS A 328 -0.28 9.37 23.29
CA CYS A 328 0.91 9.54 22.45
C CYS A 328 1.03 8.46 21.38
N HIS A 329 0.77 7.19 21.70
CA HIS A 329 0.75 6.13 20.68
C HIS A 329 -0.35 6.34 19.63
N ASN A 330 -1.52 6.84 20.02
CA ASN A 330 -2.57 7.21 19.06
C ASN A 330 -2.18 8.44 18.23
N LEU A 331 -1.47 9.42 18.79
CA LEU A 331 -0.93 10.56 18.03
C LEU A 331 0.11 10.11 16.99
N VAL A 332 1.06 9.24 17.37
CA VAL A 332 2.06 8.70 16.44
C VAL A 332 1.36 7.93 15.32
N PHE A 333 0.32 7.15 15.63
CA PHE A 333 -0.45 6.43 14.61
C PHE A 333 -1.24 7.37 13.68
N LEU A 334 -1.90 8.38 14.24
CA LEU A 334 -2.60 9.42 13.47
C LEU A 334 -1.61 10.15 12.54
N ALA A 335 -0.43 10.48 13.05
CA ALA A 335 0.63 11.15 12.31
C ALA A 335 1.18 10.28 11.16
N GLY A 336 1.67 9.10 11.50
CA GLY A 336 2.39 8.22 10.56
C GLY A 336 1.47 7.47 9.61
N PHE A 337 0.44 6.80 10.13
CA PHE A 337 -0.41 5.92 9.33
C PHE A 337 -1.52 6.70 8.65
N SER A 338 -2.29 7.45 9.43
CA SER A 338 -3.49 8.09 8.90
C SER A 338 -3.18 9.31 8.03
N THR A 339 -2.15 10.08 8.39
CA THR A 339 -1.85 11.37 7.72
C THR A 339 -0.66 11.26 6.76
N PHE A 340 0.54 10.90 7.22
CA PHE A 340 1.72 10.73 6.36
C PHE A 340 1.50 9.63 5.31
N GLY A 341 1.09 8.42 5.74
CA GLY A 341 0.72 7.33 4.85
C GLY A 341 -0.45 7.70 3.93
N GLY A 342 -1.47 8.39 4.46
CA GLY A 342 -2.60 8.90 3.69
C GLY A 342 -2.18 9.85 2.56
N MET A 343 -1.29 10.80 2.82
CA MET A 343 -0.78 11.74 1.80
C MET A 343 0.02 11.02 0.71
N LYS A 344 0.79 9.98 1.06
CA LYS A 344 1.54 9.14 0.10
C LYS A 344 0.62 8.43 -0.90
N VAL A 345 -0.62 8.09 -0.52
CA VAL A 345 -1.59 7.46 -1.42
C VAL A 345 -2.62 8.44 -2.02
N LEU A 346 -2.69 9.67 -1.50
CA LEU A 346 -3.60 10.72 -1.96
C LEU A 346 -3.01 11.57 -3.09
N PHE A 347 -1.84 12.17 -2.87
CA PHE A 347 -1.32 13.18 -3.78
C PHE A 347 -0.83 12.60 -5.11
N PRO A 348 -0.14 11.44 -5.19
CA PRO A 348 0.30 10.94 -6.48
C PRO A 348 -0.88 10.67 -7.45
N PRO A 349 -1.98 10.00 -7.06
CA PRO A 349 -3.16 9.90 -7.93
C PRO A 349 -3.78 11.26 -8.31
N LEU A 350 -3.83 12.24 -7.40
CA LEU A 350 -4.31 13.59 -7.70
C LEU A 350 -3.48 14.24 -8.81
N ILE A 351 -2.16 14.26 -8.67
CA ILE A 351 -1.23 14.83 -9.65
C ILE A 351 -1.29 14.06 -10.96
N LYS A 352 -1.36 12.72 -10.91
CA LYS A 352 -1.52 11.86 -12.10
C LYS A 352 -2.73 12.27 -12.92
N TRP A 353 -3.92 12.33 -12.30
CA TRP A 353 -5.15 12.58 -13.05
C TRP A 353 -5.25 14.00 -13.57
N VAL A 354 -4.77 14.99 -12.80
CA VAL A 354 -4.69 16.37 -13.27
C VAL A 354 -3.72 16.46 -14.45
N GLY A 355 -2.50 15.92 -14.31
CA GLY A 355 -1.49 15.95 -15.37
C GLY A 355 -1.92 15.22 -16.65
N LEU A 356 -2.65 14.10 -16.53
CA LEU A 356 -3.20 13.37 -17.69
C LEU A 356 -4.40 14.07 -18.34
N ALA A 357 -5.12 14.95 -17.63
CA ALA A 357 -6.20 15.74 -18.20
C ALA A 357 -5.68 16.84 -19.15
N GLY A 358 -4.41 17.23 -18.98
CA GLY A 358 -3.66 18.01 -19.95
C GLY A 358 -3.89 19.52 -19.88
N GLU A 359 -3.21 20.22 -20.78
CA GLU A 359 -3.02 21.67 -20.75
C GLU A 359 -4.32 22.49 -20.75
N LYS A 360 -5.39 21.96 -21.37
CA LYS A 360 -6.69 22.65 -21.36
C LYS A 360 -7.22 22.80 -19.93
N LEU A 361 -7.25 21.71 -19.16
CA LEU A 361 -7.69 21.77 -17.76
C LEU A 361 -6.73 22.60 -16.91
N HIS A 362 -5.42 22.50 -17.18
CA HIS A 362 -4.40 23.27 -16.46
C HIS A 362 -4.64 24.78 -16.57
N ARG A 363 -4.97 25.27 -17.78
CA ARG A 363 -5.32 26.67 -18.01
C ARG A 363 -6.59 27.09 -17.26
N GLU A 364 -7.65 26.30 -17.33
CA GLU A 364 -8.91 26.59 -16.62
C GLU A 364 -8.70 26.65 -15.09
N LEU A 365 -7.89 25.75 -14.54
CA LEU A 365 -7.52 25.76 -13.12
C LEU A 365 -6.66 26.99 -12.77
N ALA A 366 -5.62 27.28 -13.56
CA ALA A 366 -4.77 28.44 -13.35
C ALA A 366 -5.56 29.75 -13.39
N ASP A 367 -6.47 29.90 -14.36
CA ASP A 367 -7.33 31.07 -14.50
C ASP A 367 -8.28 31.24 -13.31
N GLU A 368 -8.98 30.18 -12.89
CA GLU A 368 -9.85 30.21 -11.69
C GLU A 368 -9.04 30.58 -10.45
N ILE A 369 -7.94 29.86 -10.19
CA ILE A 369 -7.17 29.97 -8.95
C ILE A 369 -6.57 31.37 -8.84
N ARG A 370 -5.89 31.86 -9.88
CA ARG A 370 -5.23 33.18 -9.85
C ARG A 370 -6.22 34.31 -9.76
N THR A 371 -7.36 34.21 -10.46
CA THR A 371 -8.43 35.21 -10.40
C THR A 371 -8.99 35.30 -8.99
N VAL A 372 -9.33 34.16 -8.38
CA VAL A 372 -9.90 34.12 -7.03
C VAL A 372 -8.89 34.57 -5.97
N VAL A 373 -7.64 34.10 -6.04
CA VAL A 373 -6.59 34.51 -5.10
C VAL A 373 -6.35 36.02 -5.16
N LYS A 374 -6.34 36.60 -6.36
CA LYS A 374 -6.22 38.06 -6.54
C LYS A 374 -7.41 38.81 -5.96
N ALA A 375 -8.63 38.34 -6.19
CA ALA A 375 -9.86 38.97 -5.70
C ALA A 375 -9.98 38.92 -4.16
N GLU A 376 -9.56 37.82 -3.53
CA GLU A 376 -9.65 37.63 -2.08
C GLU A 376 -8.41 38.08 -1.31
N GLY A 377 -7.37 38.57 -1.99
CA GLY A 377 -6.13 39.06 -1.36
C GLY A 377 -5.22 37.96 -0.81
N GLY A 378 -5.36 36.71 -1.28
CA GLY A 378 -4.49 35.60 -0.88
C GLY A 378 -5.20 34.25 -0.82
N VAL A 379 -4.42 33.22 -0.44
CA VAL A 379 -4.94 31.85 -0.23
C VAL A 379 -5.56 31.76 1.17
N THR A 380 -6.89 31.94 1.24
CA THR A 380 -7.69 31.88 2.47
C THR A 380 -8.80 30.84 2.35
N PHE A 381 -9.48 30.49 3.45
CA PHE A 381 -10.67 29.63 3.39
C PHE A 381 -11.74 30.19 2.44
N ALA A 382 -12.01 31.50 2.51
CA ALA A 382 -12.96 32.17 1.63
C ALA A 382 -12.58 32.07 0.14
N ALA A 383 -11.29 32.22 -0.18
CA ALA A 383 -10.78 32.01 -1.54
C ALA A 383 -10.98 30.57 -1.99
N LEU A 384 -10.60 29.61 -1.16
CA LEU A 384 -10.72 28.20 -1.47
C LEU A 384 -12.18 27.74 -1.66
N ASP A 385 -13.14 28.39 -1.02
CA ASP A 385 -14.57 28.08 -1.18
C ASP A 385 -15.17 28.62 -2.48
N LYS A 386 -14.54 29.64 -3.09
CA LYS A 386 -14.93 30.23 -4.38
C LYS A 386 -14.36 29.48 -5.60
N MET A 387 -13.45 28.54 -5.40
CA MET A 387 -12.80 27.76 -6.47
C MET A 387 -13.60 26.48 -6.80
N ALA A 388 -14.69 26.64 -7.56
CA ALA A 388 -15.64 25.57 -7.84
C ALA A 388 -15.04 24.44 -8.71
N LEU A 389 -14.27 24.78 -9.74
CA LEU A 389 -13.58 23.81 -10.60
C LEU A 389 -12.51 23.06 -9.80
N THR A 390 -11.69 23.77 -9.03
CA THR A 390 -10.66 23.16 -8.17
C THR A 390 -11.27 22.17 -7.17
N LYS A 391 -12.39 22.54 -6.53
CA LYS A 391 -13.16 21.64 -5.65
C LYS A 391 -13.65 20.41 -6.41
N SER A 392 -14.22 20.58 -7.61
CA SER A 392 -14.71 19.49 -8.43
C SER A 392 -13.59 18.53 -8.86
N VAL A 393 -12.42 19.05 -9.26
CA VAL A 393 -11.24 18.26 -9.63
C VAL A 393 -10.73 17.41 -8.47
N VAL A 394 -10.67 17.96 -7.26
CA VAL A 394 -10.32 17.19 -6.05
C VAL A 394 -11.29 16.04 -5.81
N TYR A 395 -12.60 16.29 -5.90
CA TYR A 395 -13.59 15.24 -5.73
C TYR A 395 -13.57 14.20 -6.84
N GLU A 396 -13.27 14.60 -8.08
CA GLU A 396 -13.12 13.66 -9.18
C GLU A 396 -11.91 12.75 -9.00
N ALA A 397 -10.79 13.28 -8.50
CA ALA A 397 -9.63 12.47 -8.16
C ALA A 397 -9.95 11.45 -7.05
N LEU A 398 -10.64 11.88 -5.98
CA LEU A 398 -11.07 11.01 -4.89
C LEU A 398 -12.11 9.97 -5.31
N ARG A 399 -12.97 10.29 -6.29
CA ARG A 399 -13.96 9.37 -6.87
C ARG A 399 -13.28 8.31 -7.73
N ILE A 400 -12.47 8.73 -8.70
CA ILE A 400 -11.90 7.84 -9.71
C ILE A 400 -10.79 6.95 -9.14
N ALA A 401 -10.03 7.45 -8.16
CA ALA A 401 -8.93 6.75 -7.53
C ALA A 401 -8.97 6.97 -6.00
N PRO A 402 -9.91 6.33 -5.29
CA PRO A 402 -9.96 6.38 -3.84
C PRO A 402 -8.62 5.94 -3.22
N PRO A 403 -8.00 6.77 -2.33
CA PRO A 403 -6.66 6.48 -1.81
C PRO A 403 -6.57 5.17 -1.02
N VAL A 404 -7.64 4.81 -0.32
CA VAL A 404 -7.78 3.53 0.40
C VAL A 404 -8.91 2.75 -0.27
N PRO A 405 -8.62 1.78 -1.15
CA PRO A 405 -9.64 1.15 -1.98
C PRO A 405 -10.40 0.03 -1.28
N PHE A 406 -9.90 -0.49 -0.16
CA PHE A 406 -10.47 -1.65 0.53
C PHE A 406 -11.15 -1.25 1.82
N GLN A 407 -12.39 -1.70 2.01
CA GLN A 407 -13.10 -1.53 3.26
C GLN A 407 -13.75 -2.83 3.70
N TYR A 408 -13.66 -3.10 5.00
CA TYR A 408 -14.11 -4.35 5.60
C TYR A 408 -15.10 -4.10 6.73
N GLY A 409 -15.93 -5.08 7.06
CA GLY A 409 -16.80 -5.04 8.22
C GLY A 409 -17.42 -6.40 8.47
N LYS A 410 -17.61 -6.78 9.73
CA LYS A 410 -18.20 -8.08 10.08
C LYS A 410 -19.69 -7.91 10.36
N ALA A 411 -20.55 -8.73 9.77
CA ALA A 411 -22.00 -8.64 9.98
C ALA A 411 -22.35 -8.87 11.47
N ARG A 412 -23.09 -7.94 12.08
CA ARG A 412 -23.54 -8.05 13.49
C ARG A 412 -24.76 -8.94 13.66
N GLU A 413 -25.55 -9.06 12.60
CA GLU A 413 -26.81 -9.78 12.52
C GLU A 413 -27.00 -10.32 11.10
N ASP A 414 -27.90 -11.29 10.95
CA ASP A 414 -28.34 -11.74 9.63
C ASP A 414 -29.00 -10.55 8.91
N MET A 415 -28.63 -10.30 7.66
CA MET A 415 -29.15 -9.19 6.89
C MET A 415 -29.26 -9.51 5.41
N VAL A 416 -30.16 -8.81 4.72
CA VAL A 416 -30.24 -8.86 3.26
C VAL A 416 -29.60 -7.60 2.68
N ILE A 417 -28.60 -7.79 1.82
CA ILE A 417 -27.98 -6.73 1.02
C ILE A 417 -28.57 -6.72 -0.38
N HIS A 418 -28.83 -5.53 -0.91
CA HIS A 418 -29.34 -5.37 -2.28
C HIS A 418 -28.23 -4.82 -3.17
N SER A 419 -28.01 -5.48 -4.30
CA SER A 419 -27.35 -4.92 -5.47
C SER A 419 -28.37 -4.17 -6.34
N HIS A 420 -28.01 -3.80 -7.57
CA HIS A 420 -28.97 -3.19 -8.49
C HIS A 420 -30.07 -4.15 -8.93
N ASP A 421 -29.74 -5.42 -9.11
CA ASP A 421 -30.60 -6.37 -9.84
C ASP A 421 -30.92 -7.63 -9.01
N ALA A 422 -30.39 -7.73 -7.79
CA ALA A 422 -30.53 -8.90 -6.91
C ALA A 422 -30.37 -8.55 -5.43
N ALA A 423 -30.88 -9.42 -4.56
CA ALA A 423 -30.70 -9.39 -3.13
C ALA A 423 -29.92 -10.63 -2.66
N PHE A 424 -29.08 -10.49 -1.63
CA PHE A 424 -28.27 -11.56 -1.06
C PHE A 424 -28.41 -11.55 0.45
N GLU A 425 -28.54 -12.72 1.04
CA GLU A 425 -28.48 -12.88 2.48
C GLU A 425 -27.01 -12.95 2.94
N ILE A 426 -26.69 -12.21 3.99
CA ILE A 426 -25.43 -12.29 4.73
C ILE A 426 -25.77 -12.76 6.13
N LYS A 427 -25.09 -13.79 6.61
CA LYS A 427 -25.22 -14.31 7.96
C LYS A 427 -24.39 -13.51 8.95
N LYS A 428 -24.88 -13.42 10.18
CA LYS A 428 -24.15 -12.87 11.32
C LYS A 428 -22.76 -13.49 11.39
N GLY A 429 -21.75 -12.63 11.53
CA GLY A 429 -20.35 -13.01 11.65
C GLY A 429 -19.61 -13.15 10.32
N GLU A 430 -20.29 -13.09 9.18
CA GLU A 430 -19.60 -13.08 7.88
C GLU A 430 -18.83 -11.77 7.67
N MET A 431 -17.66 -11.90 7.02
CA MET A 431 -16.83 -10.75 6.64
C MET A 431 -17.35 -10.15 5.34
N ILE A 432 -17.68 -8.86 5.39
CA ILE A 432 -18.09 -8.06 4.24
C ILE A 432 -16.87 -7.29 3.76
N PHE A 433 -16.57 -7.42 2.47
CA PHE A 433 -15.52 -6.69 1.79
C PHE A 433 -16.11 -5.82 0.68
N GLY A 434 -15.67 -4.57 0.62
CA GLY A 434 -15.98 -3.64 -0.45
C GLY A 434 -14.72 -3.13 -1.13
N TYR A 435 -14.65 -3.32 -2.45
CA TYR A 435 -13.67 -2.63 -3.30
C TYR A 435 -14.25 -1.32 -3.80
N GLN A 436 -13.82 -0.21 -3.18
CA GLN A 436 -14.37 1.12 -3.39
C GLN A 436 -14.34 1.63 -4.83
N PRO A 437 -13.23 1.46 -5.59
CA PRO A 437 -13.17 1.95 -6.97
C PRO A 437 -14.32 1.42 -7.84
N PHE A 438 -14.78 0.20 -7.58
CA PHE A 438 -15.91 -0.37 -8.31
C PHE A 438 -17.26 0.28 -7.96
N ALA A 439 -17.41 0.77 -6.73
CA ALA A 439 -18.62 1.48 -6.32
C ALA A 439 -18.61 2.96 -6.75
N THR A 440 -17.46 3.62 -6.70
CA THR A 440 -17.31 5.03 -7.11
C THR A 440 -17.20 5.20 -8.63
N LYS A 441 -17.09 4.10 -9.38
CA LYS A 441 -17.20 4.02 -10.84
C LYS A 441 -18.39 3.19 -11.31
N ASP A 442 -19.47 3.16 -10.55
CA ASP A 442 -20.69 2.47 -10.95
C ASP A 442 -21.39 3.22 -12.13
N PRO A 443 -21.52 2.61 -13.33
CA PRO A 443 -22.16 3.24 -14.49
C PRO A 443 -23.65 3.53 -14.29
N LYS A 444 -24.32 2.88 -13.31
CA LYS A 444 -25.71 3.20 -12.94
C LYS A 444 -25.82 4.43 -12.04
N VAL A 445 -24.70 5.02 -11.62
CA VAL A 445 -24.63 6.22 -10.77
C VAL A 445 -23.90 7.36 -11.47
N PHE A 446 -22.78 7.08 -12.15
CA PHE A 446 -21.96 8.06 -12.83
C PHE A 446 -21.94 7.81 -14.33
N GLU A 447 -22.25 8.83 -15.11
CA GLU A 447 -21.99 8.85 -16.56
C GLU A 447 -20.47 8.91 -16.81
N ASN A 448 -19.97 8.24 -17.84
CA ASN A 448 -18.53 8.13 -18.13
C ASN A 448 -17.71 7.78 -16.86
N PRO A 449 -18.03 6.67 -16.18
CA PRO A 449 -17.54 6.40 -14.83
C PRO A 449 -16.04 6.10 -14.77
N GLU A 450 -15.47 5.61 -15.86
CA GLU A 450 -14.04 5.31 -15.98
C GLU A 450 -13.20 6.52 -16.39
N ASP A 451 -13.84 7.59 -16.86
CA ASP A 451 -13.16 8.81 -17.31
C ASP A 451 -13.01 9.82 -16.17
N PHE A 452 -11.91 10.58 -16.22
CA PHE A 452 -11.67 11.71 -15.34
C PHE A 452 -12.39 12.94 -15.89
N VAL A 453 -13.54 13.28 -15.29
CA VAL A 453 -14.37 14.41 -15.71
C VAL A 453 -14.22 15.53 -14.68
N ALA A 454 -13.29 16.45 -14.93
CA ALA A 454 -12.94 17.54 -14.01
C ALA A 454 -14.13 18.38 -13.53
N HIS A 455 -15.14 18.57 -14.37
CA HIS A 455 -16.33 19.40 -14.11
C HIS A 455 -17.48 18.64 -13.44
N ARG A 456 -17.31 17.34 -13.13
CA ARG A 456 -18.41 16.44 -12.72
C ARG A 456 -19.20 16.93 -11.51
N PHE A 457 -18.56 17.61 -10.58
CA PHE A 457 -19.16 18.05 -9.32
C PHE A 457 -19.43 19.56 -9.28
N MET A 458 -19.50 20.23 -10.44
CA MET A 458 -19.92 21.63 -10.52
C MET A 458 -21.45 21.75 -10.64
N GLY A 459 -22.02 22.81 -10.06
CA GLY A 459 -23.45 23.10 -10.11
C GLY A 459 -24.30 21.93 -9.60
N GLU A 460 -25.27 21.48 -10.41
CA GLU A 460 -26.14 20.35 -10.08
C GLU A 460 -25.38 19.03 -9.83
N GLY A 461 -24.16 18.90 -10.37
CA GLY A 461 -23.27 17.76 -10.15
C GLY A 461 -22.87 17.57 -8.69
N GLU A 462 -22.93 18.61 -7.85
CA GLU A 462 -22.65 18.50 -6.40
C GLU A 462 -23.56 17.48 -5.70
N LYS A 463 -24.78 17.25 -6.22
CA LYS A 463 -25.70 16.23 -5.68
C LYS A 463 -25.14 14.81 -5.77
N LEU A 464 -24.12 14.57 -6.60
CA LEU A 464 -23.43 13.29 -6.73
C LEU A 464 -22.39 13.05 -5.63
N LEU A 465 -22.03 14.05 -4.81
CA LEU A 465 -21.08 13.87 -3.70
C LEU A 465 -21.52 12.81 -2.68
N LYS A 466 -22.83 12.54 -2.56
CA LYS A 466 -23.37 11.42 -1.75
C LYS A 466 -22.92 10.03 -2.23
N TYR A 467 -22.29 9.95 -3.40
CA TYR A 467 -21.72 8.74 -4.00
C TYR A 467 -20.19 8.72 -4.01
N VAL A 468 -19.54 9.72 -3.42
CA VAL A 468 -18.10 9.73 -3.16
C VAL A 468 -17.85 9.17 -1.76
N TYR A 469 -16.99 8.16 -1.65
CA TYR A 469 -16.84 7.33 -0.44
C TYR A 469 -15.44 7.26 0.16
N TRP A 470 -14.51 8.09 -0.34
CA TRP A 470 -13.07 8.03 0.00
C TRP A 470 -12.81 8.03 1.52
N SER A 471 -13.67 8.70 2.30
CA SER A 471 -13.56 8.84 3.74
C SER A 471 -14.17 7.67 4.55
N ASN A 472 -14.54 6.55 3.91
CA ASN A 472 -15.30 5.45 4.52
C ASN A 472 -16.69 5.90 5.03
N GLY A 473 -17.30 6.84 4.31
CA GLY A 473 -18.63 7.41 4.52
C GLY A 473 -19.02 8.25 3.30
N ARG A 474 -20.26 8.72 3.21
CA ARG A 474 -20.64 9.65 2.13
C ARG A 474 -19.90 10.96 2.35
N GLU A 475 -19.44 11.60 1.28
CA GLU A 475 -18.82 12.92 1.39
C GLU A 475 -19.75 13.96 2.05
N THR A 476 -21.06 13.82 1.83
CA THR A 476 -22.10 14.69 2.42
C THR A 476 -22.34 14.46 3.92
N ASP A 477 -21.82 13.36 4.48
CA ASP A 477 -21.97 13.03 5.91
C ASP A 477 -20.74 13.52 6.69
N ASN A 478 -20.91 13.79 7.98
CA ASN A 478 -19.82 14.24 8.85
C ASN A 478 -19.21 13.08 9.64
N PRO A 479 -17.89 13.07 9.86
CA PRO A 479 -17.28 12.14 10.79
C PRO A 479 -17.75 12.47 12.21
N THR A 480 -18.17 11.45 12.94
CA THR A 480 -18.62 11.59 14.33
C THR A 480 -17.94 10.53 15.21
N ALA A 481 -18.08 10.67 16.52
CA ALA A 481 -17.52 9.71 17.47
C ALA A 481 -18.26 8.36 17.45
N GLU A 482 -19.51 8.36 16.98
CA GLU A 482 -20.34 7.18 16.80
C GLU A 482 -20.06 6.47 15.47
N ASN A 483 -19.23 7.05 14.60
CA ASN A 483 -18.94 6.50 13.28
C ASN A 483 -17.47 6.21 12.97
N LYS A 484 -17.22 5.47 11.88
CA LYS A 484 -15.86 5.10 11.41
C LYS A 484 -15.43 5.87 10.16
N GLN A 485 -16.07 7.00 9.87
CA GLN A 485 -15.64 7.89 8.80
C GLN A 485 -14.32 8.57 9.21
N CYS A 486 -13.45 8.88 8.24
CA CYS A 486 -12.16 9.51 8.46
C CYS A 486 -12.28 10.77 9.35
N SER A 487 -11.54 10.83 10.46
CA SER A 487 -11.55 11.99 11.37
C SER A 487 -11.01 13.25 10.70
N GLY A 488 -10.11 13.11 9.73
CA GLY A 488 -9.54 14.20 8.95
C GLY A 488 -10.26 14.49 7.63
N LYS A 489 -11.55 14.12 7.47
CA LYS A 489 -12.30 14.27 6.20
C LYS A 489 -12.07 15.64 5.55
N ASP A 490 -12.39 16.71 6.27
CA ASP A 490 -12.36 18.07 5.73
C ASP A 490 -10.92 18.57 5.52
N LEU A 491 -9.99 18.17 6.39
CA LEU A 491 -8.57 18.51 6.25
C LEU A 491 -7.97 17.90 4.97
N VAL A 492 -8.32 16.66 4.64
CA VAL A 492 -7.82 15.99 3.42
C VAL A 492 -8.32 16.70 2.16
N VAL A 493 -9.60 17.08 2.12
CA VAL A 493 -10.14 17.87 0.99
C VAL A 493 -9.44 19.22 0.91
N LEU A 494 -9.24 19.89 2.05
CA LEU A 494 -8.52 21.17 2.13
C LEU A 494 -7.10 21.09 1.57
N ILE A 495 -6.27 20.15 2.05
CA ILE A 495 -4.87 20.03 1.60
C ILE A 495 -4.77 19.57 0.13
N SER A 496 -5.77 18.83 -0.36
CA SER A 496 -5.87 18.49 -1.78
C SER A 496 -6.10 19.73 -2.65
N LYS A 497 -7.02 20.62 -2.23
CA LYS A 497 -7.21 21.92 -2.90
C LYS A 497 -5.95 22.77 -2.82
N LEU A 498 -5.31 22.85 -1.65
CA LEU A 498 -4.08 23.64 -1.46
C LEU A 498 -2.94 23.15 -2.36
N MET A 499 -2.76 21.83 -2.52
CA MET A 499 -1.76 21.28 -3.45
C MET A 499 -1.99 21.78 -4.88
N LEU A 500 -3.23 21.73 -5.38
CA LEU A 500 -3.54 22.23 -6.73
C LEU A 500 -3.39 23.75 -6.83
N VAL A 501 -3.87 24.50 -5.83
CA VAL A 501 -3.73 25.95 -5.76
C VAL A 501 -2.28 26.36 -5.89
N GLU A 502 -1.40 25.75 -5.12
CA GLU A 502 0.02 26.11 -5.10
C GLU A 502 0.77 25.67 -6.36
N ILE A 503 0.36 24.56 -6.99
CA ILE A 503 0.84 24.18 -8.33
C ILE A 503 0.46 25.25 -9.34
N PHE A 504 -0.82 25.62 -9.44
CA PHE A 504 -1.29 26.51 -10.51
C PHE A 504 -1.06 28.00 -10.23
N LEU A 505 -0.74 28.38 -8.99
CA LEU A 505 -0.12 29.67 -8.70
C LEU A 505 1.30 29.76 -9.26
N ARG A 506 2.05 28.65 -9.27
CA ARG A 506 3.46 28.62 -9.70
C ARG A 506 3.65 28.25 -11.17
N TYR A 507 2.76 27.46 -11.74
CA TYR A 507 2.88 26.87 -13.07
C TYR A 507 1.63 27.08 -13.93
N ASP A 508 1.81 27.30 -15.23
CA ASP A 508 0.71 27.31 -16.22
C ASP A 508 0.31 25.91 -16.63
N THR A 509 1.29 25.02 -16.76
CA THR A 509 1.08 23.63 -17.13
C THR A 509 2.27 22.78 -16.67
N PHE A 510 2.05 21.48 -16.61
CA PHE A 510 3.08 20.49 -16.31
C PHE A 510 2.77 19.18 -17.03
N GLU A 511 3.79 18.35 -17.25
CA GLU A 511 3.61 17.00 -17.79
C GLU A 511 4.11 15.96 -16.80
N VAL A 512 3.42 14.82 -16.76
CA VAL A 512 3.80 13.68 -15.94
C VAL A 512 3.82 12.39 -16.74
N GLU A 513 4.75 11.52 -16.41
CA GLU A 513 4.68 10.09 -16.71
C GLU A 513 4.12 9.38 -15.46
N SER A 514 3.19 8.44 -15.66
CA SER A 514 2.58 7.71 -14.56
C SER A 514 2.77 6.20 -14.68
N GLY A 515 2.97 5.54 -13.54
CA GLY A 515 3.14 4.09 -13.44
C GLY A 515 2.43 3.50 -12.22
N THR A 516 2.60 2.19 -12.00
CA THR A 516 2.13 1.49 -10.79
C THR A 516 3.25 1.41 -9.75
N MET A 517 2.94 1.64 -8.47
CA MET A 517 3.87 1.46 -7.33
C MET A 517 3.33 0.46 -6.31
N LEU A 518 4.20 0.06 -5.36
CA LEU A 518 3.88 -0.77 -4.19
C LEU A 518 2.56 -0.37 -3.50
N LEU A 519 2.36 0.95 -3.36
CA LEU A 519 1.15 1.59 -2.87
C LEU A 519 0.81 2.77 -3.78
N GLY A 520 -0.28 2.68 -4.52
CA GLY A 520 -0.83 3.78 -5.32
C GLY A 520 -0.13 3.97 -6.67
N SER A 521 -0.09 5.23 -7.13
CA SER A 521 0.45 5.62 -8.44
C SER A 521 1.89 6.13 -8.33
N ALA A 522 2.75 5.73 -9.27
CA ALA A 522 4.02 6.41 -9.53
C ALA A 522 3.76 7.65 -10.35
N VAL A 523 4.37 8.78 -9.97
CA VAL A 523 4.32 10.03 -10.72
C VAL A 523 5.73 10.57 -10.91
N LEU A 524 6.11 10.74 -12.18
CA LEU A 524 7.35 11.37 -12.59
C LEU A 524 7.00 12.67 -13.32
N PHE A 525 7.35 13.82 -12.75
CA PHE A 525 7.26 15.09 -13.50
C PHE A 525 8.27 15.08 -14.64
N LYS A 526 7.84 15.49 -15.82
CA LYS A 526 8.63 15.55 -17.05
C LYS A 526 8.95 16.98 -17.47
N SER A 527 8.00 17.89 -17.27
CA SER A 527 8.15 19.31 -17.55
C SER A 527 7.27 20.14 -16.60
N LEU A 528 7.68 21.37 -16.36
CA LEU A 528 6.99 22.37 -15.54
C LEU A 528 7.15 23.72 -16.25
N THR A 529 6.04 24.30 -16.71
CA THR A 529 6.05 25.63 -17.32
C THR A 529 5.66 26.65 -16.26
N LYS A 530 6.60 27.52 -15.86
CA LYS A 530 6.35 28.56 -14.85
C LYS A 530 5.24 29.51 -15.31
N SER A 531 4.50 30.04 -14.34
CA SER A 531 3.43 31.02 -14.56
C SER A 531 3.91 32.19 -15.41
N SER A 532 3.19 32.49 -16.49
CA SER A 532 3.37 33.73 -17.27
C SER A 532 2.69 34.94 -16.62
N TYR A 533 1.92 34.74 -15.56
CA TYR A 533 1.26 35.79 -14.78
C TYR A 533 2.24 36.34 -13.74
N THR A 534 2.58 37.62 -13.85
CA THR A 534 3.29 38.43 -12.85
C THR A 534 2.35 39.07 -11.84
#